data_AF-A0A4Z2EE49-F1
#
_entry.id   AF-A0A4Z2EE49-F1
#
_cell.length_a   1.000
_cell.length_b   1.000
_cell.length_c   1.000
_cell.angle_alpha   90.00
_cell.angle_beta   90.00
_cell.angle_gamma   90.00
#
_symmetry.space_group_name_H-M   'P 1'
#
loop_
_entity.id
_entity.type
_entity.pdbx_description
1 polymer ?
#
loop_
_entity_poly.entity_id
_entity_poly.type
_entity_poly.pdbx_seq_one_letter_code
_entity_poly.pdbx_strand_id
1 'polypeptide(L)'
;MLLIRINEDIKKELKCDFMVIIDTEGLKSPELAQLDNSHEHDNKLATLVVGLSDVTIINIAMENSTEMKDILQIVVHAFLRMKEAGKKPKCRFVHQNVSDVSAHEKNLRDRELLMQQLNEMTQAAAKMEKKEENKNFTDVMEYSPDTGNCYIPGLWNGNPPMAPVNAGYSEAVYELKKNIIHVLGSYESSANDILEFTEWMKSLWNAVNHENFIFSFRNSLVADAYMRLCTEFNKWEWEFRQLMYTWVTDAETRIRNVDVFHDRDQCQKKAEEFTLCCLKPAVEDFVYRSLGPDIIGEMLNNEQFSTQMSFQYSVLLDLLRKDDFENYLSYICCYEVYVKNWILDQIVERFSEDSTMFEFEDRHVQSSIRIINAAVNKARTEKSGNLESFVKNVCQELGDKLVISQDALGAFMILNNADQEQFAHWLTECVKDMAQVLQEKFNETDILMKLKGLRVKPQNELFTKLIGCGKQCPFCKSPCEAGGQEHSEHFASLHRSTALGRYSCSVSKKLITDICSSLVITPDRTFRCDATNWEIYHYKDYKAIFPDWKIPPDGNLEASDYWKYVLVKFNNEFAEAFNAEPADIPVTWNKITRQQAEESLRVFQHQVRKTPRIVVTEVHTLINIHYPPVNI
;
A
#
# COMPACT_ATOMS: atom_id res chain seq x y z
N MET A 1 12.29 -12.86 12.05
CA MET A 1 13.72 -12.96 11.71
C MET A 1 14.52 -13.22 12.99
N LEU A 2 15.54 -14.06 12.93
CA LEU A 2 16.35 -14.47 14.08
C LEU A 2 17.84 -14.24 13.76
N LEU A 3 18.54 -13.47 14.60
CA LEU A 3 19.96 -13.17 14.43
C LEU A 3 20.79 -14.13 15.29
N ILE A 4 21.60 -14.96 14.65
CA ILE A 4 22.48 -15.93 15.29
C ILE A 4 23.91 -15.43 15.22
N ARG A 5 24.56 -15.27 16.38
CA ARG A 5 26.01 -15.02 16.45
C ARG A 5 26.76 -16.31 16.10
N ILE A 6 27.68 -16.23 15.16
CA ILE A 6 28.46 -17.40 14.73
C ILE A 6 29.64 -17.62 15.68
N ASN A 7 29.84 -18.88 16.09
CA ASN A 7 30.97 -19.27 16.93
C ASN A 7 32.29 -19.15 16.15
N GLU A 8 33.38 -18.86 16.86
CA GLU A 8 34.71 -18.58 16.27
C GLU A 8 35.25 -19.73 15.38
N ASP A 9 34.82 -20.97 15.60
CA ASP A 9 35.21 -22.12 14.78
C ASP A 9 34.59 -22.08 13.38
N ILE A 10 33.30 -21.72 13.28
CA ILE A 10 32.53 -21.66 12.02
C ILE A 10 32.76 -20.31 11.31
N LYS A 11 33.09 -19.27 12.08
CA LYS A 11 33.42 -17.93 11.56
C LYS A 11 34.59 -17.96 10.57
N LYS A 12 35.55 -18.89 10.75
CA LYS A 12 36.67 -19.09 9.82
C LYS A 12 36.23 -19.66 8.46
N GLU A 13 35.16 -20.44 8.43
CA GLU A 13 34.61 -21.04 7.20
C GLU A 13 33.66 -20.09 6.48
N LEU A 14 32.77 -19.41 7.21
CA LEU A 14 31.72 -18.55 6.64
C LEU A 14 32.13 -17.08 6.45
N LYS A 15 33.24 -16.63 7.06
CA LYS A 15 33.72 -15.23 7.02
C LYS A 15 32.66 -14.20 7.45
N CYS A 16 31.72 -14.57 8.33
CA CYS A 16 30.69 -13.69 8.86
C CYS A 16 30.59 -13.76 10.39
N ASP A 17 30.20 -12.65 11.02
CA ASP A 17 30.02 -12.55 12.48
C ASP A 17 28.62 -13.00 12.92
N PHE A 18 27.62 -12.76 12.07
CA PHE A 18 26.22 -13.03 12.34
C PHE A 18 25.55 -13.67 11.13
N MET A 19 24.56 -14.52 11.40
CA MET A 19 23.68 -15.12 10.41
C MET A 19 22.23 -14.75 10.75
N VAL A 20 21.51 -14.21 9.76
CA VAL A 20 20.08 -13.89 9.90
C VAL A 20 19.27 -15.03 9.30
N ILE A 21 18.35 -15.59 10.10
CA ILE A 21 17.34 -16.54 9.63
C ILE A 21 16.02 -15.80 9.47
N ILE A 22 15.48 -15.78 8.25
CA ILE A 22 14.19 -15.18 7.95
C ILE A 22 13.16 -16.31 7.91
N ASP A 23 12.35 -16.39 8.97
CA ASP A 23 11.19 -17.27 9.02
C ASP A 23 9.97 -16.53 8.46
N THR A 24 9.16 -17.23 7.67
CA THR A 24 8.03 -16.67 6.92
C THR A 24 6.75 -17.43 7.28
N GLU A 25 5.61 -16.75 7.24
CA GLU A 25 4.30 -17.33 7.57
C GLU A 25 3.83 -18.43 6.59
N GLY A 26 4.56 -18.64 5.49
CA GLY A 26 4.21 -19.54 4.41
C GLY A 26 3.40 -18.84 3.31
N LEU A 27 3.63 -19.24 2.07
CA LEU A 27 2.81 -18.78 0.95
C LEU A 27 1.48 -19.52 0.99
N LYS A 28 0.38 -18.82 0.65
CA LYS A 28 -0.97 -19.40 0.59
C LYS A 28 -1.55 -19.87 1.94
N SER A 29 -1.48 -19.07 2.99
CA SER A 29 -2.22 -19.43 4.21
C SER A 29 -3.73 -19.64 3.90
N PRO A 30 -4.34 -20.76 4.35
CA PRO A 30 -5.78 -21.00 4.22
C PRO A 30 -6.63 -19.87 4.80
N GLU A 31 -6.09 -19.13 5.77
CA GLU A 31 -6.74 -18.01 6.45
C GLU A 31 -6.85 -16.76 5.57
N LEU A 32 -5.96 -16.60 4.58
CA LEU A 32 -5.92 -15.45 3.67
C LEU A 32 -6.57 -15.74 2.32
N ALA A 33 -6.82 -17.00 1.96
CA ALA A 33 -7.34 -17.41 0.66
C ALA A 33 -8.75 -16.86 0.30
N GLN A 34 -9.48 -16.29 1.28
CA GLN A 34 -10.83 -15.71 1.10
C GLN A 34 -10.83 -14.21 0.79
N LEU A 35 -9.67 -13.54 0.78
CA LEU A 35 -9.53 -12.11 0.45
C LEU A 35 -9.12 -11.93 -1.01
N ASP A 36 -9.79 -11.02 -1.73
CA ASP A 36 -9.52 -10.69 -3.16
C ASP A 36 -8.07 -10.26 -3.43
N ASN A 37 -7.34 -9.79 -2.41
CA ASN A 37 -5.94 -9.32 -2.51
C ASN A 37 -4.90 -10.30 -1.95
N SER A 38 -5.28 -11.51 -1.57
CA SER A 38 -4.37 -12.51 -0.97
C SER A 38 -3.13 -12.81 -1.82
N HIS A 39 -3.28 -12.74 -3.14
CA HIS A 39 -2.19 -12.93 -4.09
C HIS A 39 -1.18 -11.79 -4.09
N GLU A 40 -1.60 -10.54 -3.90
CA GLU A 40 -0.66 -9.40 -3.84
C GLU A 40 0.25 -9.52 -2.62
N HIS A 41 -0.28 -10.00 -1.51
CA HIS A 41 0.47 -10.25 -0.28
C HIS A 41 1.51 -11.36 -0.45
N ASP A 42 1.11 -12.52 -1.00
CA ASP A 42 2.04 -13.63 -1.33
C ASP A 42 3.20 -13.13 -2.22
N ASN A 43 2.89 -12.27 -3.20
CA ASN A 43 3.87 -11.73 -4.14
C ASN A 43 4.87 -10.78 -3.46
N LYS A 44 4.37 -9.89 -2.59
CA LYS A 44 5.20 -8.97 -1.80
C LYS A 44 6.11 -9.74 -0.85
N LEU A 45 5.56 -10.74 -0.15
CA LEU A 45 6.31 -11.57 0.78
C LEU A 45 7.43 -12.35 0.06
N ALA A 46 7.10 -13.02 -1.04
CA ALA A 46 8.09 -13.77 -1.82
C ALA A 46 9.22 -12.87 -2.34
N THR A 47 8.88 -11.70 -2.91
CA THR A 47 9.87 -10.75 -3.43
C THR A 47 10.78 -10.21 -2.32
N LEU A 48 10.21 -9.88 -1.16
CA LEU A 48 10.97 -9.41 -0.01
C LEU A 48 11.93 -10.47 0.52
N VAL A 49 11.44 -11.69 0.74
CA VAL A 49 12.25 -12.79 1.31
C VAL A 49 13.38 -13.16 0.36
N VAL A 50 13.08 -13.30 -0.93
CA VAL A 50 14.06 -13.60 -1.96
C VAL A 50 15.10 -12.48 -2.10
N GLY A 51 14.69 -11.21 -1.95
CA GLY A 51 15.60 -10.07 -2.10
C GLY A 51 16.48 -9.77 -0.89
N LEU A 52 16.07 -10.20 0.30
CA LEU A 52 16.86 -10.06 1.53
C LEU A 52 17.82 -11.24 1.76
N SER A 53 17.55 -12.39 1.16
CA SER A 53 18.28 -13.63 1.44
C SER A 53 19.41 -13.89 0.45
N ASP A 54 20.58 -14.27 0.95
CA ASP A 54 21.65 -14.83 0.11
C ASP A 54 21.30 -16.26 -0.33
N VAL A 55 20.70 -17.04 0.59
CA VAL A 55 20.21 -18.40 0.32
C VAL A 55 18.74 -18.49 0.74
N THR A 56 17.85 -18.75 -0.22
CA THR A 56 16.42 -18.96 0.02
C THR A 56 16.10 -20.46 0.08
N ILE A 57 15.32 -20.88 1.07
CA ILE A 57 14.86 -22.27 1.17
C ILE A 57 13.38 -22.30 0.80
N ILE A 58 13.03 -23.05 -0.24
CA ILE A 58 11.64 -23.26 -0.65
C ILE A 58 11.21 -24.62 -0.11
N ASN A 59 10.39 -24.57 0.93
CA ASN A 59 9.86 -25.76 1.58
C ASN A 59 8.58 -26.23 0.86
N ILE A 60 8.55 -27.48 0.42
CA ILE A 60 7.42 -28.08 -0.31
C ILE A 60 6.99 -29.34 0.42
N ALA A 61 5.70 -29.44 0.76
CA ALA A 61 5.14 -30.61 1.42
C ALA A 61 4.71 -31.67 0.38
N MET A 62 5.17 -32.92 0.56
CA MET A 62 4.84 -34.08 -0.30
C MET A 62 5.22 -33.92 -1.79
N GLU A 63 5.03 -34.98 -2.58
CA GLU A 63 5.21 -34.98 -4.05
C GLU A 63 3.98 -34.33 -4.78
N ASN A 64 3.45 -33.21 -4.28
CA ASN A 64 2.28 -32.56 -4.90
C ASN A 64 2.70 -31.64 -6.08
N SER A 65 2.57 -32.15 -7.30
CA SER A 65 2.92 -31.43 -8.54
C SER A 65 2.14 -30.13 -8.77
N THR A 66 0.95 -29.97 -8.18
CA THR A 66 0.11 -28.77 -8.36
C THR A 66 0.54 -27.64 -7.44
N GLU A 67 0.79 -27.93 -6.16
CA GLU A 67 1.34 -26.94 -5.22
C GLU A 67 2.71 -26.44 -5.65
N MET A 68 3.53 -27.36 -6.17
CA MET A 68 4.84 -27.05 -6.72
C MET A 68 4.74 -26.01 -7.84
N LYS A 69 3.86 -26.21 -8.84
CA LYS A 69 3.67 -25.25 -9.93
C LYS A 69 3.25 -23.86 -9.44
N ASP A 70 2.32 -23.83 -8.50
CA ASP A 70 1.79 -22.55 -8.02
C ASP A 70 2.80 -21.75 -7.18
N ILE A 71 3.55 -22.41 -6.29
CA ILE A 71 4.61 -21.76 -5.51
C ILE A 71 5.73 -21.30 -6.44
N LEU A 72 6.11 -22.14 -7.42
CA LEU A 72 7.18 -21.82 -8.35
C LEU A 72 6.85 -20.62 -9.23
N GLN A 73 5.60 -20.44 -9.68
CA GLN A 73 5.20 -19.26 -10.44
C GLN A 73 5.43 -17.97 -9.65
N ILE A 74 5.09 -17.95 -8.36
CA ILE A 74 5.29 -16.79 -7.47
C ILE A 74 6.79 -16.48 -7.35
N VAL A 75 7.59 -17.51 -7.13
CA VAL A 75 9.03 -17.37 -6.87
C VAL A 75 9.81 -17.00 -8.14
N VAL A 76 9.41 -17.49 -9.33
CA VAL A 76 10.03 -17.13 -10.62
C VAL A 76 9.94 -15.63 -10.89
N HIS A 77 8.78 -15.02 -10.63
CA HIS A 77 8.61 -13.57 -10.78
C HIS A 77 9.46 -12.78 -9.78
N ALA A 78 9.54 -13.23 -8.53
CA ALA A 78 10.43 -12.63 -7.54
C ALA A 78 11.90 -12.68 -8.00
N PHE A 79 12.35 -13.80 -8.58
CA PHE A 79 13.72 -13.94 -9.11
C PHE A 79 14.00 -13.03 -10.31
N LEU A 80 13.05 -12.90 -11.24
CA LEU A 80 13.18 -11.99 -12.39
C LEU A 80 13.42 -10.54 -11.95
N ARG A 81 12.74 -10.08 -10.91
CA ARG A 81 12.91 -8.73 -10.36
C ARG A 81 14.19 -8.58 -9.57
N MET A 82 14.58 -9.60 -8.81
CA MET A 82 15.85 -9.56 -8.09
C MET A 82 17.06 -9.51 -9.02
N LYS A 83 16.98 -10.17 -10.17
CA LYS A 83 18.01 -10.07 -11.21
C LYS A 83 18.22 -8.63 -11.69
N GLU A 84 17.15 -7.85 -11.84
CA GLU A 84 17.24 -6.43 -12.23
C GLU A 84 17.88 -5.57 -11.14
N ALA A 85 17.61 -5.89 -9.88
CA ALA A 85 18.29 -5.29 -8.74
C ALA A 85 19.76 -5.73 -8.61
N GLY A 86 20.30 -6.47 -9.61
CA GLY A 86 21.69 -6.90 -9.68
C GLY A 86 22.02 -8.08 -8.76
N LYS A 87 21.02 -8.73 -8.16
CA LYS A 87 21.21 -9.88 -7.28
C LYS A 87 20.70 -11.15 -7.94
N LYS A 88 21.55 -12.17 -7.99
CA LYS A 88 21.17 -13.53 -8.41
C LYS A 88 21.08 -14.41 -7.17
N PRO A 89 19.89 -14.60 -6.59
CA PRO A 89 19.75 -15.35 -5.34
C PRO A 89 20.04 -16.84 -5.57
N LYS A 90 20.68 -17.48 -4.59
CA LYS A 90 20.81 -18.94 -4.52
C LYS A 90 19.61 -19.51 -3.78
N CYS A 91 19.09 -20.65 -4.20
CA CYS A 91 17.91 -21.24 -3.60
C CYS A 91 17.98 -22.77 -3.57
N ARG A 92 17.34 -23.36 -2.56
CA ARG A 92 17.25 -24.80 -2.32
C ARG A 92 15.80 -25.25 -2.20
N PHE A 93 15.43 -26.26 -2.98
CA PHE A 93 14.13 -26.91 -2.83
C PHE A 93 14.23 -28.02 -1.80
N VAL A 94 13.39 -27.95 -0.77
CA VAL A 94 13.33 -28.95 0.29
C VAL A 94 11.96 -29.61 0.22
N HIS A 95 11.94 -30.89 -0.14
CA HIS A 95 10.74 -31.71 -0.20
C HIS A 95 10.58 -32.46 1.13
N GLN A 96 9.50 -32.19 1.86
CA GLN A 96 9.22 -32.83 3.14
C GLN A 96 8.26 -34.02 3.00
N ASN A 97 8.39 -34.99 3.91
CA ASN A 97 7.55 -36.18 4.01
C ASN A 97 7.61 -37.09 2.76
N VAL A 98 8.79 -37.23 2.16
CA VAL A 98 9.03 -38.10 1.00
C VAL A 98 9.18 -39.56 1.47
N SER A 99 8.57 -40.52 0.77
CA SER A 99 8.68 -41.94 1.14
C SER A 99 10.06 -42.51 0.78
N ASP A 100 10.73 -43.20 1.72
CA ASP A 100 12.11 -43.72 1.58
C ASP A 100 12.35 -44.60 0.33
N VAL A 101 11.31 -45.21 -0.24
CA VAL A 101 11.42 -46.13 -1.40
C VAL A 101 11.44 -45.38 -2.75
N SER A 102 11.00 -44.11 -2.81
CA SER A 102 10.94 -43.33 -4.07
C SER A 102 12.11 -42.37 -4.27
N ALA A 103 12.86 -42.05 -3.21
CA ALA A 103 13.70 -40.86 -3.16
C ALA A 103 15.02 -40.94 -3.96
N HIS A 104 15.58 -42.13 -4.24
CA HIS A 104 16.90 -42.22 -4.92
C HIS A 104 16.82 -42.69 -6.38
N GLU A 105 15.88 -43.57 -6.75
CA GLU A 105 15.79 -44.13 -8.11
C GLU A 105 14.93 -43.32 -9.09
N LYS A 106 14.04 -42.43 -8.63
CA LYS A 106 13.23 -41.54 -9.50
C LYS A 106 13.94 -40.26 -9.97
N ASN A 107 15.17 -40.03 -9.50
CA ASN A 107 15.75 -38.69 -9.41
C ASN A 107 16.09 -38.01 -10.75
N LEU A 108 16.46 -38.70 -11.84
CA LEU A 108 16.91 -38.00 -13.07
C LEU A 108 15.75 -37.45 -13.92
N ARG A 109 14.73 -38.26 -14.20
CA ARG A 109 13.59 -37.85 -15.05
C ARG A 109 12.72 -36.78 -14.38
N ASP A 110 12.52 -36.89 -13.08
CA ASP A 110 11.74 -35.90 -12.32
C ASP A 110 12.49 -34.55 -12.22
N ARG A 111 13.83 -34.58 -12.16
CA ARG A 111 14.68 -33.37 -12.23
C ARG A 111 14.66 -32.71 -13.60
N GLU A 112 14.76 -33.48 -14.68
CA GLU A 112 14.66 -32.97 -16.05
C GLU A 112 13.27 -32.35 -16.31
N LEU A 113 12.21 -33.01 -15.85
CA LEU A 113 10.84 -32.51 -15.96
C LEU A 113 10.63 -31.21 -15.16
N LEU A 114 11.16 -31.15 -13.93
CA LEU A 114 11.12 -29.94 -13.11
C LEU A 114 11.86 -28.79 -13.79
N MET A 115 13.06 -29.05 -14.32
CA MET A 115 13.84 -28.03 -15.05
C MET A 115 13.12 -27.53 -16.29
N GLN A 116 12.48 -28.42 -17.05
CA GLN A 116 11.69 -28.02 -18.20
C GLN A 116 10.52 -27.11 -17.79
N GLN A 117 9.79 -27.47 -16.73
CA GLN A 117 8.69 -26.65 -16.21
C GLN A 117 9.17 -25.28 -15.72
N LEU A 118 10.31 -25.24 -15.02
CA LEU A 118 10.91 -23.99 -14.56
C LEU A 118 11.30 -23.07 -15.73
N ASN A 119 11.86 -23.63 -16.80
CA ASN A 119 12.20 -22.86 -18.00
C ASN A 119 10.94 -22.30 -18.68
N GLU A 120 9.90 -23.12 -18.86
CA GLU A 120 8.61 -22.70 -19.44
C GLU A 120 7.96 -21.57 -18.63
N MET A 121 7.94 -21.68 -17.30
CA MET A 121 7.42 -20.64 -16.40
C MET A 121 8.26 -19.36 -16.46
N THR A 122 9.60 -19.49 -16.51
CA THR A 122 10.51 -18.34 -16.63
C THR A 122 10.25 -17.60 -17.92
N GLN A 123 10.11 -18.31 -19.04
CA GLN A 123 9.84 -17.71 -20.34
C GLN A 123 8.49 -16.98 -20.36
N ALA A 124 7.45 -17.57 -19.76
CA ALA A 124 6.14 -16.94 -19.66
C ALA A 124 6.19 -15.67 -18.80
N ALA A 125 6.79 -15.74 -17.61
CA ALA A 125 6.95 -14.61 -16.70
C ALA A 125 7.78 -13.47 -17.32
N ALA A 126 8.89 -13.83 -17.97
CA ALA A 126 9.76 -12.89 -18.66
C ALA A 126 9.05 -12.17 -19.81
N LYS A 127 8.19 -12.88 -20.57
CA LYS A 127 7.36 -12.28 -21.62
C LYS A 127 6.36 -11.26 -21.05
N MET A 128 5.73 -11.57 -19.92
CA MET A 128 4.80 -10.65 -19.25
C MET A 128 5.48 -9.37 -18.79
N GLU A 129 6.71 -9.47 -18.31
CA GLU A 129 7.50 -8.31 -17.85
C GLU A 129 8.28 -7.62 -18.99
N LYS A 130 8.06 -8.00 -20.26
CA LYS A 130 8.76 -7.49 -21.47
C LYS A 130 10.27 -7.72 -21.48
N LYS A 131 10.72 -8.86 -20.92
CA LYS A 131 12.14 -9.24 -20.74
C LYS A 131 12.48 -10.55 -21.47
N GLU A 132 12.21 -10.60 -22.77
CA GLU A 132 12.31 -11.82 -23.60
C GLU A 132 13.73 -12.44 -23.70
N GLU A 133 14.74 -11.77 -23.15
CA GLU A 133 16.11 -12.24 -23.03
C GLU A 133 16.30 -13.40 -22.04
N ASN A 134 15.40 -13.56 -21.06
CA ASN A 134 15.45 -14.66 -20.08
C ASN A 134 14.67 -15.88 -20.58
N LYS A 135 15.38 -16.95 -20.96
CA LYS A 135 14.76 -18.15 -21.56
C LYS A 135 14.88 -19.38 -20.68
N ASN A 136 15.91 -19.45 -19.84
CA ASN A 136 16.13 -20.54 -18.91
C ASN A 136 16.02 -20.04 -17.47
N PHE A 137 15.58 -20.91 -16.57
CA PHE A 137 15.52 -20.62 -15.13
C PHE A 137 16.89 -20.30 -14.54
N THR A 138 17.95 -20.91 -15.08
CA THR A 138 19.34 -20.60 -14.72
C THR A 138 19.80 -19.19 -15.12
N ASP A 139 19.04 -18.51 -15.98
CA ASP A 139 19.34 -17.12 -16.36
C ASP A 139 18.94 -16.16 -15.23
N VAL A 140 17.91 -16.51 -14.45
CA VAL A 140 17.35 -15.69 -13.37
C VAL A 140 17.83 -16.10 -11.98
N MET A 141 18.26 -17.35 -11.83
CA MET A 141 18.67 -17.94 -10.55
C MET A 141 19.93 -18.80 -10.70
N GLU A 142 20.78 -18.84 -9.68
CA GLU A 142 21.89 -19.79 -9.63
C GLU A 142 21.39 -21.13 -9.06
N TYR A 143 21.06 -22.06 -9.96
CA TYR A 143 20.50 -23.37 -9.65
C TYR A 143 21.34 -24.50 -10.25
N SER A 144 21.65 -25.51 -9.45
CA SER A 144 22.25 -26.77 -9.91
C SER A 144 21.22 -27.87 -9.68
N PRO A 145 20.76 -28.60 -10.71
CA PRO A 145 19.83 -29.71 -10.53
C PRO A 145 20.35 -30.74 -9.54
N ASP A 146 21.65 -31.05 -9.59
CA ASP A 146 22.32 -32.10 -8.80
C ASP A 146 22.40 -31.81 -7.31
N THR A 147 22.55 -30.54 -6.95
CA THR A 147 22.69 -30.15 -5.54
C THR A 147 21.42 -29.47 -5.03
N GLY A 148 20.69 -28.77 -5.89
CA GLY A 148 19.60 -27.84 -5.57
C GLY A 148 18.35 -28.43 -4.91
N ASN A 149 18.16 -29.75 -4.94
CA ASN A 149 17.00 -30.42 -4.36
C ASN A 149 17.43 -31.30 -3.17
N CYS A 150 16.70 -31.20 -2.07
CA CYS A 150 16.85 -32.04 -0.89
C CYS A 150 15.52 -32.72 -0.58
N TYR A 151 15.56 -34.02 -0.32
CA TYR A 151 14.40 -34.82 0.03
C TYR A 151 14.53 -35.25 1.49
N ILE A 152 13.62 -34.77 2.34
CA ILE A 152 13.58 -35.08 3.77
C ILE A 152 12.44 -36.09 4.00
N PRO A 153 12.72 -37.28 4.55
CA PRO A 153 11.69 -38.26 4.83
C PRO A 153 10.78 -37.79 5.97
N GLY A 154 9.68 -38.50 6.24
CA GLY A 154 8.80 -38.15 7.36
C GLY A 154 9.52 -38.28 8.71
N LEU A 155 9.25 -37.35 9.65
CA LEU A 155 9.85 -37.36 11.00
C LEU A 155 9.51 -38.65 11.77
N TRP A 156 8.33 -39.21 11.53
CA TRP A 156 7.81 -40.39 12.22
C TRP A 156 7.72 -41.57 11.26
N ASN A 157 8.17 -42.75 11.70
CA ASN A 157 7.91 -44.01 11.01
C ASN A 157 6.48 -44.50 11.30
N GLY A 158 5.48 -43.73 10.86
CA GLY A 158 4.05 -43.99 11.07
C GLY A 158 3.31 -42.81 11.73
N ASN A 159 2.12 -43.06 12.27
CA ASN A 159 1.27 -42.03 12.86
C ASN A 159 1.54 -41.85 14.36
N PRO A 160 1.83 -40.62 14.85
CA PRO A 160 1.91 -40.32 16.28
C PRO A 160 0.62 -40.71 17.04
N PRO A 161 0.67 -40.96 18.37
CA PRO A 161 1.78 -40.67 19.28
C PRO A 161 2.77 -41.83 19.50
N MET A 162 2.51 -43.04 18.99
CA MET A 162 3.33 -44.23 19.27
C MET A 162 4.38 -44.55 18.18
N ALA A 163 4.47 -43.72 17.12
CA ALA A 163 5.42 -43.92 16.04
C ALA A 163 6.85 -43.56 16.49
N PRO A 164 7.88 -44.39 16.18
CA PRO A 164 9.27 -44.05 16.47
C PRO A 164 9.78 -42.96 15.51
N VAL A 165 10.74 -42.16 15.97
CA VAL A 165 11.41 -41.14 15.15
C VAL A 165 12.19 -41.81 14.02
N ASN A 166 12.07 -41.29 12.80
CA ASN A 166 12.84 -41.75 11.65
C ASN A 166 14.29 -41.25 11.73
N ALA A 167 15.26 -42.17 11.81
CA ALA A 167 16.67 -41.83 11.80
C ALA A 167 17.11 -41.15 10.49
N GLY A 168 16.48 -41.52 9.36
CA GLY A 168 16.73 -40.91 8.05
C GLY A 168 16.34 -39.43 7.99
N TYR A 169 15.37 -38.99 8.80
CA TYR A 169 15.05 -37.57 8.94
C TYR A 169 16.24 -36.77 9.48
N SER A 170 16.86 -37.29 10.55
CA SER A 170 17.99 -36.62 11.21
C SER A 170 19.22 -36.58 10.31
N GLU A 171 19.48 -37.65 9.56
CA GLU A 171 20.57 -37.71 8.58
C GLU A 171 20.34 -36.73 7.42
N ALA A 172 19.13 -36.69 6.85
CA ALA A 172 18.79 -35.76 5.77
C ALA A 172 18.89 -34.28 6.21
N VAL A 173 18.42 -33.96 7.42
CA VAL A 173 18.53 -32.60 7.99
C VAL A 173 20.00 -32.23 8.25
N TYR A 174 20.81 -33.17 8.72
CA TYR A 174 22.23 -32.95 8.94
C TYR A 174 22.98 -32.68 7.63
N GLU A 175 22.69 -33.44 6.57
CA GLU A 175 23.26 -33.22 5.24
C GLU A 175 22.76 -31.92 4.60
N LEU A 176 21.49 -31.55 4.78
CA LEU A 176 20.98 -30.24 4.37
C LEU A 176 21.75 -29.10 5.06
N LYS A 177 21.97 -29.20 6.37
CA LYS A 177 22.73 -28.20 7.14
C LYS A 177 24.16 -28.04 6.63
N LYS A 178 24.87 -29.15 6.37
CA LYS A 178 26.22 -29.10 5.78
C LYS A 178 26.22 -28.44 4.41
N ASN A 179 25.26 -28.79 3.55
CA ASN A 179 25.15 -28.22 2.22
C ASN A 179 24.90 -26.71 2.26
N ILE A 180 24.04 -26.23 3.15
CA ILE A 180 23.79 -24.79 3.32
C ILE A 180 25.07 -24.07 3.78
N ILE A 181 25.78 -24.60 4.77
CA ILE A 181 27.04 -24.02 5.26
C ILE A 181 28.08 -23.97 4.14
N HIS A 182 28.20 -25.03 3.34
CA HIS A 182 29.11 -25.06 2.19
C HIS A 182 28.76 -24.00 1.14
N VAL A 183 27.47 -23.84 0.81
CA VAL A 183 27.00 -22.82 -0.14
C VAL A 183 27.26 -21.41 0.38
N LEU A 184 27.02 -21.16 1.67
CA LEU A 184 27.32 -19.87 2.29
C LEU A 184 28.83 -19.56 2.27
N GLY A 185 29.69 -20.57 2.49
CA GLY A 185 31.15 -20.41 2.38
C GLY A 185 31.66 -20.13 0.97
N SER A 186 30.87 -20.42 -0.07
CA SER A 186 31.20 -20.14 -1.48
C SER A 186 30.91 -18.72 -1.95
N TYR A 187 30.28 -17.87 -1.11
CA TYR A 187 30.02 -16.48 -1.45
C TYR A 187 31.31 -15.65 -1.41
N GLU A 188 31.67 -15.06 -2.56
CA GLU A 188 32.80 -14.12 -2.66
C GLU A 188 32.41 -12.67 -2.29
N SER A 189 31.13 -12.39 -2.04
CA SER A 189 30.65 -11.04 -1.76
C SER A 189 31.15 -10.51 -0.42
N SER A 190 31.44 -9.20 -0.36
CA SER A 190 31.65 -8.47 0.88
C SER A 190 30.43 -8.65 1.79
N ALA A 191 30.64 -9.15 3.01
CA ALA A 191 29.58 -9.23 4.00
C ALA A 191 28.99 -7.82 4.20
N ASN A 192 27.68 -7.66 3.95
CA ASN A 192 27.01 -6.39 4.17
C ASN A 192 27.07 -6.05 5.66
N ASP A 193 27.39 -4.81 5.99
CA ASP A 193 27.25 -4.34 7.37
C ASP A 193 25.76 -4.33 7.77
N ILE A 194 25.46 -4.44 9.06
CA ILE A 194 24.09 -4.42 9.59
C ILE A 194 23.36 -3.13 9.17
N LEU A 195 24.10 -2.02 9.07
CA LEU A 195 23.59 -0.75 8.58
C LEU A 195 23.18 -0.84 7.10
N GLU A 196 24.04 -1.37 6.23
CA GLU A 196 23.76 -1.58 4.81
C GLU A 196 22.58 -2.55 4.62
N PHE A 197 22.50 -3.61 5.42
CA PHE A 197 21.36 -4.53 5.41
C PHE A 197 20.05 -3.85 5.82
N THR A 198 20.09 -2.97 6.81
CA THR A 198 18.90 -2.22 7.27
C THR A 198 18.45 -1.20 6.22
N GLU A 199 19.39 -0.52 5.58
CA GLU A 199 19.10 0.39 4.46
C GLU A 199 18.56 -0.36 3.25
N TRP A 200 19.17 -1.51 2.90
CA TRP A 200 18.68 -2.39 1.84
C TRP A 200 17.26 -2.88 2.13
N MET A 201 16.98 -3.30 3.37
CA MET A 201 15.65 -3.75 3.76
C MET A 201 14.60 -2.64 3.62
N LYS A 202 14.90 -1.41 4.05
CA LYS A 202 14.00 -0.27 3.89
C LYS A 202 13.77 0.07 2.42
N SER A 203 14.84 0.11 1.62
CA SER A 203 14.78 0.42 0.19
C SER A 203 13.98 -0.65 -0.58
N LEU A 204 14.25 -1.93 -0.30
CA LEU A 204 13.55 -3.05 -0.92
C LEU A 204 12.07 -3.07 -0.51
N TRP A 205 11.75 -2.84 0.77
CA TRP A 205 10.36 -2.76 1.24
C TRP A 205 9.60 -1.60 0.58
N ASN A 206 10.23 -0.43 0.47
CA ASN A 206 9.64 0.71 -0.22
C ASN A 206 9.41 0.40 -1.70
N ALA A 207 10.37 -0.22 -2.39
CA ALA A 207 10.20 -0.61 -3.79
C ALA A 207 9.04 -1.60 -3.96
N VAL A 208 8.99 -2.67 -3.16
CA VAL A 208 7.93 -3.69 -3.19
C VAL A 208 6.54 -3.10 -2.90
N ASN A 209 6.44 -2.08 -2.04
CA ASN A 209 5.15 -1.42 -1.74
C ASN A 209 4.64 -0.51 -2.85
N HIS A 210 5.52 0.06 -3.68
CA HIS A 210 5.16 0.93 -4.80
C HIS A 210 5.06 0.18 -6.13
N GLU A 211 5.39 -1.11 -6.14
CA GLU A 211 5.19 -1.97 -7.30
C GLU A 211 3.71 -2.32 -7.50
N ASN A 212 3.20 -2.02 -8.68
CA ASN A 212 1.93 -2.55 -9.13
C ASN A 212 2.13 -4.00 -9.59
N PHE A 213 1.76 -4.97 -8.77
CA PHE A 213 1.65 -6.36 -9.20
C PHE A 213 0.45 -6.50 -10.15
N ILE A 214 0.65 -6.18 -11.43
CA ILE A 214 -0.43 -6.09 -12.45
C ILE A 214 -1.20 -7.42 -12.61
N PHE A 215 -0.65 -8.55 -12.15
CA PHE A 215 -1.32 -9.87 -12.19
C PHE A 215 -1.12 -10.68 -10.90
N SER A 216 -2.14 -11.46 -10.53
CA SER A 216 -1.96 -12.61 -9.65
C SER A 216 -1.18 -13.68 -10.43
N PHE A 217 -0.04 -14.14 -9.88
CA PHE A 217 0.87 -15.08 -10.57
C PHE A 217 0.23 -16.43 -10.94
N ARG A 218 -1.01 -16.69 -10.51
CA ARG A 218 -1.67 -17.99 -10.58
C ARG A 218 -2.41 -18.30 -11.87
N ASN A 219 -2.59 -17.35 -12.78
CA ASN A 219 -3.49 -17.57 -13.91
C ASN A 219 -2.78 -17.31 -15.23
N SER A 220 -1.87 -18.22 -15.60
CA SER A 220 -1.19 -18.19 -16.90
C SER A 220 -2.17 -18.18 -18.08
N LEU A 221 -3.38 -18.72 -17.92
CA LEU A 221 -4.47 -18.62 -18.91
C LEU A 221 -5.05 -17.21 -19.00
N VAL A 222 -5.32 -16.54 -17.88
CA VAL A 222 -5.77 -15.14 -17.88
C VAL A 222 -4.67 -14.21 -18.35
N ALA A 223 -3.43 -14.47 -17.97
CA ALA A 223 -2.29 -13.70 -18.42
C ALA A 223 -2.00 -13.93 -19.92
N ASP A 224 -2.16 -15.14 -20.46
CA ASP A 224 -2.07 -15.42 -21.90
C ASP A 224 -3.22 -14.76 -22.66
N ALA A 225 -4.45 -14.83 -22.15
CA ALA A 225 -5.61 -14.14 -22.73
C ALA A 225 -5.42 -12.62 -22.73
N TYR A 226 -4.95 -12.06 -21.62
CA TYR A 226 -4.62 -10.64 -21.50
C TYR A 226 -3.46 -10.25 -22.42
N MET A 227 -2.42 -11.07 -22.51
CA MET A 227 -1.31 -10.86 -23.43
C MET A 227 -1.77 -10.83 -24.89
N ARG A 228 -2.65 -11.75 -25.30
CA ARG A 228 -3.26 -11.75 -26.64
C ARG A 228 -4.09 -10.48 -26.86
N LEU A 229 -4.89 -10.09 -25.87
CA LEU A 229 -5.65 -8.85 -25.89
C LEU A 229 -4.74 -7.63 -26.03
N CYS A 230 -3.67 -7.54 -25.24
CA CYS A 230 -2.67 -6.48 -25.35
C CYS A 230 -1.94 -6.49 -26.68
N THR A 231 -1.69 -7.66 -27.27
CA THR A 231 -1.06 -7.76 -28.59
C THR A 231 -1.98 -7.16 -29.66
N GLU A 232 -3.25 -7.55 -29.67
CA GLU A 232 -4.24 -6.96 -30.59
C GLU A 232 -4.48 -5.47 -30.30
N PHE A 233 -4.54 -5.08 -29.02
CA PHE A 233 -4.68 -3.69 -28.62
C PHE A 233 -3.50 -2.84 -29.07
N ASN A 234 -2.26 -3.28 -28.83
CA ASN A 234 -1.06 -2.58 -29.27
C ASN A 234 -0.97 -2.52 -30.80
N LYS A 235 -1.44 -3.56 -31.49
CA LYS A 235 -1.55 -3.55 -32.94
C LYS A 235 -2.55 -2.51 -33.41
N TRP A 236 -3.76 -2.46 -32.83
CA TRP A 236 -4.75 -1.42 -33.14
C TRP A 236 -4.25 -0.02 -32.77
N GLU A 237 -3.56 0.12 -31.64
CA GLU A 237 -2.94 1.37 -31.22
C GLU A 237 -1.88 1.80 -32.24
N TRP A 238 -1.04 0.88 -32.71
CA TRP A 238 -0.02 1.16 -33.71
C TRP A 238 -0.65 1.51 -35.06
N GLU A 239 -1.63 0.75 -35.53
CA GLU A 239 -2.40 1.04 -36.74
C GLU A 239 -3.08 2.41 -36.65
N PHE A 240 -3.69 2.71 -35.50
CA PHE A 240 -4.30 4.01 -35.23
C PHE A 240 -3.27 5.14 -35.20
N ARG A 241 -2.11 4.94 -34.54
CA ARG A 241 -1.01 5.90 -34.52
C ARG A 241 -0.44 6.12 -35.92
N GLN A 242 -0.31 5.08 -36.74
CA GLN A 242 0.13 5.19 -38.13
C GLN A 242 -0.88 5.97 -38.97
N LEU A 243 -2.17 5.66 -38.83
CA LEU A 243 -3.26 6.39 -39.48
C LEU A 243 -3.25 7.87 -39.05
N MET A 244 -3.15 8.15 -37.75
CA MET A 244 -3.06 9.49 -37.20
C MET A 244 -1.80 10.21 -37.66
N TYR A 245 -0.64 9.55 -37.66
CA TYR A 245 0.62 10.14 -38.13
C TYR A 245 0.54 10.46 -39.62
N THR A 246 -0.01 9.56 -40.43
CA THR A 246 -0.22 9.78 -41.87
C THR A 246 -1.20 10.93 -42.09
N TRP A 247 -2.29 10.98 -41.33
CA TRP A 247 -3.29 12.05 -41.40
C TRP A 247 -2.71 13.40 -40.96
N VAL A 248 -1.99 13.45 -39.84
CA VAL A 248 -1.31 14.65 -39.34
C VAL A 248 -0.26 15.09 -40.34
N THR A 249 0.57 14.19 -40.87
CA THR A 249 1.60 14.55 -41.85
C THR A 249 0.96 15.05 -43.13
N ASP A 250 -0.11 14.43 -43.64
CA ASP A 250 -0.84 14.90 -44.82
C ASP A 250 -1.52 16.25 -44.55
N ALA A 251 -2.12 16.44 -43.37
CA ALA A 251 -2.70 17.71 -42.95
C ALA A 251 -1.64 18.81 -42.79
N GLU A 252 -0.51 18.53 -42.13
CA GLU A 252 0.64 19.42 -41.99
C GLU A 252 1.26 19.75 -43.34
N THR A 253 1.35 18.80 -44.26
CA THR A 253 1.87 19.02 -45.62
C THR A 253 0.89 19.89 -46.41
N ARG A 254 -0.41 19.67 -46.28
CA ARG A 254 -1.46 20.51 -46.88
C ARG A 254 -1.46 21.93 -46.28
N ILE A 255 -1.33 22.06 -44.97
CA ILE A 255 -1.23 23.33 -44.25
C ILE A 255 0.06 24.07 -44.66
N ARG A 256 1.22 23.38 -44.67
CA ARG A 256 2.49 23.93 -45.17
C ARG A 256 2.41 24.40 -46.61
N ASN A 257 1.75 23.64 -47.49
CA ASN A 257 1.59 24.00 -48.89
C ASN A 257 0.62 25.17 -49.10
N VAL A 258 -0.28 25.43 -48.14
CA VAL A 258 -1.12 26.64 -48.08
C VAL A 258 -0.36 27.83 -47.44
N ASP A 259 0.56 27.56 -46.51
CA ASP A 259 1.29 28.55 -45.71
C ASP A 259 2.49 29.23 -46.41
N VAL A 260 2.88 28.80 -47.61
CA VAL A 260 3.90 29.51 -48.40
C VAL A 260 3.40 30.88 -48.90
N PHE A 261 2.10 31.20 -48.73
CA PHE A 261 1.49 32.36 -49.36
C PHE A 261 1.16 33.55 -48.43
N HIS A 262 1.19 33.45 -47.09
CA HIS A 262 0.76 34.57 -46.21
C HIS A 262 1.55 34.66 -44.88
N ASP A 263 2.62 35.46 -44.85
CA ASP A 263 3.51 35.70 -43.67
C ASP A 263 2.82 36.19 -42.38
N ARG A 264 1.57 36.67 -42.43
CA ARG A 264 0.83 37.14 -41.23
C ARG A 264 0.28 36.00 -40.34
N ASP A 265 0.16 34.79 -40.86
CA ASP A 265 -0.48 33.64 -40.18
C ASP A 265 0.50 32.86 -39.26
N GLN A 266 1.81 32.95 -39.52
CA GLN A 266 2.80 32.14 -38.81
C GLN A 266 2.99 32.51 -37.34
N CYS A 267 2.98 33.80 -36.98
CA CYS A 267 3.16 34.22 -35.58
C CYS A 267 1.95 33.82 -34.71
N GLN A 268 0.74 33.92 -35.27
CA GLN A 268 -0.49 33.51 -34.60
C GLN A 268 -0.52 31.99 -34.38
N LYS A 269 -0.31 31.18 -35.44
CA LYS A 269 -0.26 29.72 -35.33
C LYS A 269 0.81 29.24 -34.34
N LYS A 270 1.99 29.88 -34.33
CA LYS A 270 3.03 29.55 -33.36
C LYS A 270 2.65 29.91 -31.93
N ALA A 271 1.97 31.03 -31.72
CA ALA A 271 1.45 31.38 -30.41
C ALA A 271 0.37 30.38 -29.93
N GLU A 272 -0.51 29.95 -30.82
CA GLU A 272 -1.51 28.91 -30.57
C GLU A 272 -0.84 27.57 -30.21
N GLU A 273 0.14 27.13 -30.99
CA GLU A 273 0.91 25.90 -30.77
C GLU A 273 1.62 25.93 -29.40
N PHE A 274 2.33 27.01 -29.08
CA PHE A 274 3.00 27.16 -27.78
C PHE A 274 1.98 27.15 -26.63
N THR A 275 0.84 27.81 -26.81
CA THR A 275 -0.22 27.84 -25.80
C THR A 275 -0.81 26.45 -25.57
N LEU A 276 -1.16 25.73 -26.63
CA LEU A 276 -1.82 24.43 -26.54
C LEU A 276 -0.88 23.30 -26.07
N CYS A 277 0.36 23.28 -26.57
CA CYS A 277 1.30 22.19 -26.29
C CYS A 277 2.15 22.42 -25.03
N CYS A 278 2.41 23.69 -24.66
CA CYS A 278 3.29 24.01 -23.53
C CYS A 278 2.52 24.62 -22.35
N LEU A 279 1.79 25.71 -22.57
CA LEU A 279 1.19 26.47 -21.46
C LEU A 279 -0.06 25.79 -20.88
N LYS A 280 -0.99 25.33 -21.72
CA LYS A 280 -2.25 24.73 -21.28
C LYS A 280 -2.02 23.52 -20.36
N PRO A 281 -1.17 22.52 -20.69
CA PRO A 281 -0.90 21.41 -19.80
C PRO A 281 -0.24 21.84 -18.49
N ALA A 282 0.67 22.84 -18.54
CA ALA A 282 1.32 23.37 -17.35
C ALA A 282 0.33 24.06 -16.40
N VAL A 283 -0.64 24.81 -16.95
CA VAL A 283 -1.71 25.45 -16.17
C VAL A 283 -2.67 24.41 -15.59
N GLU A 284 -3.09 23.42 -16.38
CA GLU A 284 -3.94 22.33 -15.88
C GLU A 284 -3.29 21.59 -14.70
N ASP A 285 -2.02 21.22 -14.83
CA ASP A 285 -1.28 20.55 -13.77
C ASP A 285 -1.12 21.44 -12.53
N PHE A 286 -0.85 22.74 -12.70
CA PHE A 286 -0.79 23.69 -11.59
C PHE A 286 -2.13 23.81 -10.83
N VAL A 287 -3.25 23.87 -11.55
CA VAL A 287 -4.59 23.91 -10.95
C VAL A 287 -4.81 22.63 -10.11
N TYR A 288 -4.59 21.44 -10.67
CA TYR A 288 -4.78 20.18 -9.94
C TYR A 288 -3.81 19.98 -8.76
N ARG A 289 -2.59 20.53 -8.82
CA ARG A 289 -1.67 20.60 -7.68
C ARG A 289 -2.21 21.47 -6.55
N SER A 290 -2.92 22.54 -6.88
CA SER A 290 -3.36 23.58 -5.93
C SER A 290 -4.71 23.28 -5.30
N LEU A 291 -5.57 22.52 -5.99
CA LEU A 291 -6.93 22.20 -5.52
C LEU A 291 -6.95 21.33 -4.26
N GLY A 292 -6.01 20.39 -4.10
CA GLY A 292 -5.96 19.51 -2.93
C GLY A 292 -5.88 20.30 -1.60
N PRO A 293 -4.88 21.18 -1.42
CA PRO A 293 -4.78 22.06 -0.27
C PRO A 293 -6.00 22.96 -0.03
N ASP A 294 -6.62 23.49 -1.09
CA ASP A 294 -7.80 24.33 -0.97
C ASP A 294 -9.01 23.56 -0.43
N ILE A 295 -9.26 22.36 -0.97
CA ILE A 295 -10.34 21.48 -0.50
C ILE A 295 -10.13 21.13 0.98
N ILE A 296 -8.90 20.79 1.37
CA ILE A 296 -8.58 20.48 2.77
C ILE A 296 -8.86 21.70 3.66
N GLY A 297 -8.41 22.89 3.23
CA GLY A 297 -8.63 24.13 3.96
C GLY A 297 -10.11 24.45 4.14
N GLU A 298 -10.90 24.31 3.08
CA GLU A 298 -12.35 24.54 3.10
C GLU A 298 -13.07 23.53 4.02
N MET A 299 -12.75 22.25 3.92
CA MET A 299 -13.36 21.23 4.79
C MET A 299 -13.06 21.52 6.26
N LEU A 300 -11.84 21.92 6.61
CA LEU A 300 -11.45 22.24 8.00
C LEU A 300 -12.15 23.48 8.57
N ASN A 301 -12.70 24.36 7.74
CA ASN A 301 -13.54 25.47 8.18
C ASN A 301 -14.94 25.01 8.62
N ASN A 302 -15.36 23.81 8.23
CA ASN A 302 -16.62 23.22 8.66
C ASN A 302 -16.53 22.71 10.11
N GLU A 303 -17.54 22.99 10.93
CA GLU A 303 -17.59 22.61 12.35
C GLU A 303 -17.33 21.10 12.55
N GLN A 304 -17.84 20.27 11.63
CA GLN A 304 -17.67 18.81 11.65
C GLN A 304 -16.20 18.37 11.60
N PHE A 305 -15.35 19.14 10.90
CA PHE A 305 -13.93 18.84 10.70
C PHE A 305 -13.01 19.74 11.54
N SER A 306 -13.58 20.61 12.38
CA SER A 306 -12.82 21.59 13.15
C SER A 306 -11.96 20.95 14.26
N THR A 307 -12.44 19.87 14.88
CA THR A 307 -11.73 19.14 15.94
C THR A 307 -11.93 17.64 15.77
N GLN A 308 -10.99 16.84 16.28
CA GLN A 308 -11.12 15.38 16.35
C GLN A 308 -12.43 14.94 17.03
N MET A 309 -12.83 15.64 18.11
CA MET A 309 -14.07 15.32 18.84
C MET A 309 -15.32 15.62 18.02
N SER A 310 -15.39 16.77 17.36
CA SER A 310 -16.51 17.13 16.48
C SER A 310 -16.62 16.12 15.34
N PHE A 311 -15.48 15.72 14.78
CA PHE A 311 -15.41 14.76 13.69
C PHE A 311 -15.91 13.38 14.10
N GLN A 312 -15.39 12.83 15.21
CA GLN A 312 -15.84 11.54 15.73
C GLN A 312 -17.33 11.55 16.08
N TYR A 313 -17.81 12.65 16.66
CA TYR A 313 -19.24 12.83 16.93
C TYR A 313 -20.06 12.78 15.64
N SER A 314 -19.67 13.51 14.59
CA SER A 314 -20.38 13.52 13.31
C SER A 314 -20.43 12.14 12.65
N VAL A 315 -19.32 11.39 12.66
CA VAL A 315 -19.28 10.03 12.10
C VAL A 315 -20.22 9.09 12.85
N LEU A 316 -20.19 9.10 14.19
CA LEU A 316 -21.07 8.25 15.01
C LEU A 316 -22.54 8.65 14.90
N LEU A 317 -22.82 9.95 14.76
CA LEU A 317 -24.16 10.45 14.54
C LEU A 317 -24.70 10.02 13.16
N ASP A 318 -23.88 10.07 12.11
CA ASP A 318 -24.24 9.59 10.78
C ASP A 318 -24.54 8.08 10.78
N LEU A 319 -23.69 7.28 11.42
CA LEU A 319 -23.94 5.84 11.64
C LEU A 319 -25.29 5.58 12.34
N LEU A 320 -25.60 6.36 13.37
CA LEU A 320 -26.87 6.26 14.08
C LEU A 320 -28.07 6.71 13.25
N ARG A 321 -27.87 7.66 12.34
CA ARG A 321 -28.92 8.14 11.41
C ARG A 321 -29.22 7.11 10.34
N LYS A 322 -28.18 6.59 9.68
CA LYS A 322 -28.26 5.54 8.65
C LYS A 322 -28.81 4.23 9.21
N ASP A 323 -28.46 3.91 10.46
CA ASP A 323 -29.08 2.84 11.23
C ASP A 323 -29.00 1.47 10.54
N ASP A 324 -27.86 1.23 9.89
CA ASP A 324 -27.58 0.11 9.00
C ASP A 324 -26.41 -0.74 9.52
N PHE A 325 -26.60 -2.05 9.59
CA PHE A 325 -25.64 -2.99 10.18
C PHE A 325 -24.30 -3.02 9.45
N GLU A 326 -24.30 -3.05 8.12
CA GLU A 326 -23.09 -3.16 7.31
C GLU A 326 -22.17 -1.94 7.51
N ASN A 327 -22.77 -0.76 7.66
CA ASN A 327 -22.03 0.45 8.01
C ASN A 327 -21.36 0.35 9.39
N TYR A 328 -22.06 -0.18 10.40
CA TYR A 328 -21.45 -0.43 11.72
C TYR A 328 -20.34 -1.48 11.65
N LEU A 329 -20.56 -2.58 10.94
CA LEU A 329 -19.60 -3.66 10.78
C LEU A 329 -18.32 -3.14 10.10
N SER A 330 -18.47 -2.37 9.02
CA SER A 330 -17.37 -1.74 8.28
C SER A 330 -16.64 -0.70 9.13
N TYR A 331 -17.36 0.17 9.86
CA TYR A 331 -16.74 1.12 10.80
C TYR A 331 -15.90 0.41 11.87
N ILE A 332 -16.35 -0.74 12.36
CA ILE A 332 -15.67 -1.48 13.42
C ILE A 332 -14.47 -2.28 12.89
N CYS A 333 -14.65 -3.00 11.79
CA CYS A 333 -13.66 -3.96 11.27
C CYS A 333 -12.70 -3.35 10.24
N CYS A 334 -13.11 -2.28 9.56
CA CYS A 334 -12.40 -1.61 8.48
C CYS A 334 -12.35 -0.09 8.72
N TYR A 335 -12.05 0.32 9.96
CA TYR A 335 -12.22 1.70 10.44
C TYR A 335 -11.58 2.77 9.55
N GLU A 336 -10.31 2.61 9.18
CA GLU A 336 -9.60 3.58 8.35
C GLU A 336 -10.26 3.74 6.97
N VAL A 337 -10.62 2.63 6.33
CA VAL A 337 -11.29 2.63 5.02
C VAL A 337 -12.66 3.29 5.13
N TYR A 338 -13.45 2.91 6.14
CA TYR A 338 -14.78 3.47 6.36
C TYR A 338 -14.72 4.98 6.57
N VAL A 339 -13.84 5.47 7.46
CA VAL A 339 -13.74 6.90 7.75
C VAL A 339 -13.21 7.68 6.56
N LYS A 340 -12.24 7.16 5.80
CA LYS A 340 -11.77 7.81 4.57
C LYS A 340 -12.87 7.93 3.51
N ASN A 341 -13.69 6.89 3.35
CA ASN A 341 -14.84 6.94 2.45
C ASN A 341 -15.88 7.94 2.94
N TRP A 342 -16.17 7.96 4.26
CA TRP A 342 -17.07 8.94 4.85
C TRP A 342 -16.59 10.38 4.60
N ILE A 343 -15.29 10.66 4.78
CA ILE A 343 -14.71 11.97 4.47
C ILE A 343 -14.88 12.30 2.99
N LEU A 344 -14.64 11.34 2.11
CA LEU A 344 -14.82 11.52 0.67
C LEU A 344 -16.27 11.87 0.32
N ASP A 345 -17.24 11.17 0.90
CA ASP A 345 -18.66 11.45 0.71
C ASP A 345 -19.02 12.88 1.15
N GLN A 346 -18.49 13.32 2.30
CA GLN A 346 -18.68 14.69 2.79
C GLN A 346 -18.03 15.76 1.91
N ILE A 347 -16.87 15.47 1.31
CA ILE A 347 -16.25 16.35 0.31
C ILE A 347 -17.16 16.44 -0.92
N VAL A 348 -17.61 15.30 -1.45
CA VAL A 348 -18.49 15.27 -2.63
C VAL A 348 -19.76 16.06 -2.36
N GLU A 349 -20.43 15.83 -1.23
CA GLU A 349 -21.62 16.57 -0.81
C GLU A 349 -21.36 18.09 -0.75
N ARG A 350 -20.27 18.52 -0.10
CA ARG A 350 -19.93 19.95 0.04
C ARG A 350 -19.68 20.64 -1.31
N PHE A 351 -19.04 19.95 -2.25
CA PHE A 351 -18.61 20.54 -3.53
C PHE A 351 -19.52 20.21 -4.71
N SER A 352 -20.55 19.36 -4.53
CA SER A 352 -21.57 19.08 -5.54
C SER A 352 -22.67 20.15 -5.60
N GLU A 353 -23.00 20.78 -4.47
CA GLU A 353 -24.07 21.79 -4.39
C GLU A 353 -23.59 23.24 -4.50
N ASP A 354 -22.27 23.46 -4.38
CA ASP A 354 -21.64 24.77 -4.18
C ASP A 354 -20.68 25.15 -5.33
N SER A 355 -20.65 26.41 -5.73
CA SER A 355 -19.71 26.95 -6.73
C SER A 355 -18.27 27.03 -6.24
N THR A 356 -18.02 26.79 -4.95
CA THR A 356 -16.69 26.90 -4.32
C THR A 356 -15.59 26.14 -5.07
N MET A 357 -15.89 24.94 -5.61
CA MET A 357 -14.90 24.19 -6.40
C MET A 357 -14.47 24.97 -7.64
N PHE A 358 -15.44 25.50 -8.38
CA PHE A 358 -15.19 26.29 -9.57
C PHE A 358 -14.51 27.62 -9.22
N GLU A 359 -14.84 28.25 -8.09
CA GLU A 359 -14.17 29.47 -7.63
C GLU A 359 -12.67 29.24 -7.36
N PHE A 360 -12.30 28.09 -6.80
CA PHE A 360 -10.89 27.72 -6.64
C PHE A 360 -10.20 27.48 -7.98
N GLU A 361 -10.85 26.74 -8.88
CA GLU A 361 -10.35 26.50 -10.25
C GLU A 361 -10.12 27.81 -11.00
N ASP A 362 -11.13 28.67 -11.04
CA ASP A 362 -11.09 29.99 -11.69
C ASP A 362 -9.96 30.84 -11.11
N ARG A 363 -9.89 30.93 -9.77
CA ARG A 363 -8.84 31.70 -9.07
C ARG A 363 -7.43 31.26 -9.50
N HIS A 364 -7.19 29.96 -9.63
CA HIS A 364 -5.90 29.40 -10.04
C HIS A 364 -5.61 29.58 -11.53
N VAL A 365 -6.62 29.41 -12.39
CA VAL A 365 -6.51 29.75 -13.82
C VAL A 365 -6.12 31.21 -13.96
N GLN A 366 -6.87 32.13 -13.36
CA GLN A 366 -6.61 33.58 -13.43
C GLN A 366 -5.24 33.95 -12.83
N SER A 367 -4.81 33.28 -11.76
CA SER A 367 -3.46 33.43 -11.22
C SER A 367 -2.39 33.04 -12.24
N SER A 368 -2.58 31.91 -12.93
CA SER A 368 -1.68 31.42 -13.97
C SER A 368 -1.60 32.37 -15.16
N ILE A 369 -2.73 32.91 -15.61
CA ILE A 369 -2.78 33.92 -16.68
C ILE A 369 -2.00 35.18 -16.29
N ARG A 370 -2.14 35.66 -15.05
CA ARG A 370 -1.37 36.80 -14.54
C ARG A 370 0.14 36.52 -14.54
N ILE A 371 0.56 35.32 -14.14
CA ILE A 371 1.97 34.90 -14.15
C ILE A 371 2.51 34.85 -15.59
N ILE A 372 1.77 34.24 -16.52
CA ILE A 372 2.17 34.15 -17.94
C ILE A 372 2.29 35.54 -18.56
N ASN A 373 1.29 36.41 -18.39
CA ASN A 373 1.32 37.76 -18.95
C ASN A 373 2.45 38.61 -18.36
N ALA A 374 2.76 38.45 -17.06
CA ALA A 374 3.91 39.11 -16.45
C ALA A 374 5.24 38.64 -17.07
N ALA A 375 5.40 37.33 -17.27
CA ALA A 375 6.59 36.74 -17.91
C ALA A 375 6.75 37.21 -19.36
N VAL A 376 5.67 37.21 -20.15
CA VAL A 376 5.65 37.72 -21.53
C VAL A 376 6.05 39.19 -21.57
N ASN A 377 5.47 40.03 -20.72
CA ASN A 377 5.79 41.46 -20.67
C ASN A 377 7.25 41.73 -20.26
N LYS A 378 7.81 40.95 -19.33
CA LYS A 378 9.21 41.06 -18.95
C LYS A 378 10.16 40.63 -20.07
N ALA A 379 9.87 39.51 -20.74
CA ALA A 379 10.68 39.08 -21.88
C ALA A 379 10.69 40.10 -23.03
N ARG A 380 9.62 40.89 -23.19
CA ARG A 380 9.56 41.99 -24.18
C ARG A 380 10.52 43.13 -23.87
N THR A 381 10.80 43.43 -22.60
CA THR A 381 11.67 44.57 -22.22
C THR A 381 13.15 44.25 -22.30
N GLU A 382 13.54 42.97 -22.28
CA GLU A 382 14.93 42.51 -22.20
C GLU A 382 15.65 42.45 -23.58
N LYS A 383 15.00 42.84 -24.69
CA LYS A 383 15.54 42.74 -26.07
C LYS A 383 16.18 41.37 -26.36
N SER A 384 15.36 40.33 -26.36
CA SER A 384 15.74 39.02 -26.90
C SER A 384 16.01 39.15 -28.42
N GLY A 385 17.13 38.61 -28.90
CA GLY A 385 17.54 38.79 -30.31
C GLY A 385 16.67 38.04 -31.31
N ASN A 386 16.11 36.90 -30.92
CA ASN A 386 15.24 36.04 -31.75
C ASN A 386 14.12 35.38 -30.92
N LEU A 387 13.13 34.79 -31.59
CA LEU A 387 11.98 34.15 -30.94
C LEU A 387 12.38 33.01 -29.98
N GLU A 388 13.43 32.24 -30.28
CA GLU A 388 13.95 31.20 -29.38
C GLU A 388 14.39 31.78 -28.03
N SER A 389 15.19 32.84 -28.06
CA SER A 389 15.64 33.53 -26.84
C SER A 389 14.48 34.16 -26.08
N PHE A 390 13.47 34.69 -26.78
CA PHE A 390 12.26 35.22 -26.16
C PHE A 390 11.50 34.14 -25.37
N VAL A 391 11.22 32.99 -26.01
CA VAL A 391 10.49 31.89 -25.38
C VAL A 391 11.28 31.30 -24.22
N LYS A 392 12.61 31.17 -24.33
CA LYS A 392 13.47 30.76 -23.22
C LYS A 392 13.35 31.70 -22.02
N ASN A 393 13.37 33.02 -22.24
CA ASN A 393 13.18 33.99 -21.16
C ASN A 393 11.80 33.87 -20.51
N VAL A 394 10.74 33.70 -21.32
CA VAL A 394 9.38 33.44 -20.78
C VAL A 394 9.38 32.19 -19.91
N CYS A 395 9.90 31.06 -20.40
CA CYS A 395 9.96 29.80 -19.64
C CYS A 395 10.79 29.94 -18.35
N GLN A 396 11.89 30.69 -18.39
CA GLN A 396 12.71 30.96 -17.20
C GLN A 396 11.96 31.77 -16.14
N GLU A 397 11.17 32.76 -16.55
CA GLU A 397 10.34 33.57 -15.64
C GLU A 397 9.15 32.79 -15.07
N LEU A 398 8.59 31.86 -15.85
CA LEU A 398 7.58 30.93 -15.35
C LEU A 398 8.17 30.01 -14.27
N GLY A 399 9.40 29.52 -14.49
CA GLY A 399 10.19 28.75 -13.52
C GLY A 399 9.41 27.60 -12.89
N ASP A 400 9.57 27.43 -11.58
CA ASP A 400 8.89 26.37 -10.81
C ASP A 400 7.39 26.64 -10.59
N LYS A 401 6.89 27.83 -10.94
CA LYS A 401 5.48 28.20 -10.74
C LYS A 401 4.58 27.53 -11.77
N LEU A 402 5.02 27.47 -13.04
CA LEU A 402 4.34 26.80 -14.14
C LEU A 402 5.36 25.98 -14.93
N VAL A 403 5.47 24.70 -14.57
CA VAL A 403 6.48 23.80 -15.13
C VAL A 403 6.05 23.32 -16.52
N ILE A 404 6.83 23.68 -17.54
CA ILE A 404 6.63 23.25 -18.93
C ILE A 404 7.49 22.01 -19.22
N SER A 405 6.92 21.03 -19.91
CA SER A 405 7.65 19.83 -20.36
C SER A 405 8.76 20.22 -21.35
N GLN A 406 9.98 19.71 -21.10
CA GLN A 406 11.13 19.95 -21.99
C GLN A 406 10.94 19.29 -23.36
N ASP A 407 10.18 18.18 -23.45
CA ASP A 407 9.89 17.52 -24.72
C ASP A 407 8.92 18.36 -25.57
N ALA A 408 7.89 18.94 -24.93
CA ALA A 408 6.96 19.84 -25.60
C ALA A 408 7.66 21.13 -26.07
N LEU A 409 8.55 21.68 -25.22
CA LEU A 409 9.37 22.84 -25.56
C LEU A 409 10.33 22.52 -26.71
N GLY A 410 10.98 21.36 -26.69
CA GLY A 410 11.89 20.90 -27.74
C GLY A 410 11.20 20.75 -29.10
N ALA A 411 9.99 20.18 -29.13
CA ALA A 411 9.19 20.04 -30.34
C ALA A 411 8.80 21.41 -30.94
N PHE A 412 8.42 22.37 -30.10
CA PHE A 412 8.07 23.72 -30.54
C PHE A 412 9.25 24.47 -31.19
N MET A 413 10.48 24.27 -30.69
CA MET A 413 11.67 25.04 -31.10
C MET A 413 12.22 24.72 -32.49
N ILE A 414 11.64 23.78 -33.24
CA ILE A 414 12.24 23.22 -34.47
C ILE A 414 12.20 24.19 -35.67
N LEU A 415 11.34 25.22 -35.71
CA LEU A 415 11.29 26.22 -36.81
C LEU A 415 10.75 27.57 -36.33
N ASN A 416 11.57 28.64 -36.35
CA ASN A 416 11.16 29.98 -35.91
C ASN A 416 11.82 31.12 -36.70
N ASN A 417 11.12 31.63 -37.72
CA ASN A 417 11.40 32.94 -38.35
C ASN A 417 10.33 33.99 -38.02
N ALA A 418 9.49 33.75 -37.01
CA ALA A 418 8.41 34.64 -36.61
C ALA A 418 8.92 35.90 -35.88
N ASP A 419 8.23 37.04 -36.12
CA ASP A 419 8.50 38.31 -35.46
C ASP A 419 8.13 38.24 -33.97
N GLN A 420 9.02 38.76 -33.12
CA GLN A 420 8.87 38.66 -31.67
C GLN A 420 7.70 39.48 -31.14
N GLU A 421 7.51 40.71 -31.61
CA GLU A 421 6.44 41.58 -31.10
C GLU A 421 5.07 41.06 -31.50
N GLN A 422 4.94 40.58 -32.74
CA GLN A 422 3.71 39.94 -33.22
C GLN A 422 3.43 38.64 -32.48
N PHE A 423 4.43 37.79 -32.28
CA PHE A 423 4.27 36.57 -31.48
C PHE A 423 3.82 36.88 -30.05
N ALA A 424 4.45 37.85 -29.38
CA ALA A 424 4.08 38.22 -28.01
C ALA A 424 2.66 38.78 -27.90
N HIS A 425 2.21 39.54 -28.92
CA HIS A 425 0.82 40.00 -29.00
C HIS A 425 -0.15 38.82 -29.12
N TRP A 426 0.06 37.94 -30.10
CA TRP A 426 -0.80 36.77 -30.31
C TRP A 426 -0.79 35.81 -29.13
N LEU A 427 0.36 35.59 -28.51
CA LEU A 427 0.47 34.77 -27.31
C LEU A 427 -0.41 35.29 -26.17
N THR A 428 -0.50 36.61 -26.01
CA THR A 428 -1.35 37.22 -24.98
C THR A 428 -2.84 36.97 -25.27
N GLU A 429 -3.25 36.99 -26.54
CA GLU A 429 -4.64 36.66 -26.94
C GLU A 429 -4.92 35.16 -26.77
N CYS A 430 -4.04 34.28 -27.27
CA CYS A 430 -4.19 32.82 -27.11
C CYS A 430 -4.26 32.41 -25.64
N VAL A 431 -3.50 33.06 -24.76
CA VAL A 431 -3.53 32.80 -23.31
C VAL A 431 -4.87 33.20 -22.69
N LYS A 432 -5.54 34.26 -23.17
CA LYS A 432 -6.91 34.60 -22.74
C LYS A 432 -7.93 33.56 -23.21
N ASP A 433 -7.84 33.15 -24.46
CA ASP A 433 -8.73 32.13 -25.03
C ASP A 433 -8.55 30.78 -24.32
N MET A 434 -7.30 30.40 -24.03
CA MET A 434 -6.97 29.23 -23.22
C MET A 434 -7.65 29.29 -21.84
N ALA A 435 -7.69 30.46 -21.20
CA ALA A 435 -8.35 30.62 -19.90
C ALA A 435 -9.84 30.27 -19.98
N GLN A 436 -10.54 30.76 -21.01
CA GLN A 436 -11.95 30.48 -21.24
C GLN A 436 -12.18 28.98 -21.47
N VAL A 437 -11.39 28.38 -22.37
CA VAL A 437 -11.47 26.93 -22.66
C VAL A 437 -11.22 26.07 -21.42
N LEU A 438 -10.28 26.48 -20.56
CA LEU A 438 -10.01 25.78 -19.31
C LEU A 438 -11.14 25.93 -18.29
N GLN A 439 -11.69 27.14 -18.15
CA GLN A 439 -12.84 27.39 -17.28
C GLN A 439 -14.05 26.55 -17.70
N GLU A 440 -14.38 26.51 -18.99
CA GLU A 440 -15.46 25.69 -19.54
C GLU A 440 -15.21 24.19 -19.26
N LYS A 441 -14.01 23.70 -19.58
CA LYS A 441 -13.61 22.30 -19.30
C LYS A 441 -13.77 21.96 -17.82
N PHE A 442 -13.30 22.81 -16.92
CA PHE A 442 -13.41 22.57 -15.48
C PHE A 442 -14.85 22.62 -15.01
N ASN A 443 -15.66 23.54 -15.52
CA ASN A 443 -17.08 23.61 -15.20
C ASN A 443 -17.86 22.35 -15.62
N GLU A 444 -17.51 21.75 -16.76
CA GLU A 444 -18.15 20.53 -17.27
C GLU A 444 -17.64 19.23 -16.60
N THR A 445 -16.51 19.29 -15.90
CA THR A 445 -15.91 18.10 -15.30
C THR A 445 -16.60 17.74 -13.97
N ASP A 446 -17.00 16.48 -13.83
CA ASP A 446 -17.59 15.96 -12.60
C ASP A 446 -16.61 15.97 -11.40
N ILE A 447 -17.13 16.22 -10.20
CA ILE A 447 -16.33 16.33 -8.97
C ILE A 447 -15.51 15.07 -8.68
N LEU A 448 -16.05 13.87 -8.92
CA LEU A 448 -15.30 12.63 -8.69
C LEU A 448 -14.12 12.50 -9.65
N MET A 449 -14.30 12.94 -10.90
CA MET A 449 -13.21 12.98 -11.88
C MET A 449 -12.15 14.00 -11.48
N LYS A 450 -12.56 15.16 -10.96
CA LYS A 450 -11.63 16.16 -10.42
C LYS A 450 -10.81 15.60 -9.25
N LEU A 451 -11.46 14.97 -8.27
CA LEU A 451 -10.81 14.37 -7.11
C LEU A 451 -9.84 13.22 -7.48
N LYS A 452 -10.15 12.45 -8.52
CA LYS A 452 -9.24 11.42 -9.07
C LYS A 452 -7.95 12.04 -9.63
N GLY A 453 -8.05 13.20 -10.27
CA GLY A 453 -6.92 13.94 -10.86
C GLY A 453 -6.01 14.66 -9.85
N LEU A 454 -6.46 14.85 -8.60
CA LEU A 454 -5.65 15.51 -7.58
C LEU A 454 -4.39 14.71 -7.21
N ARG A 455 -3.27 15.42 -7.05
CA ARG A 455 -2.00 14.85 -6.60
C ARG A 455 -2.03 14.35 -5.16
N VAL A 456 -2.64 15.15 -4.28
CA VAL A 456 -2.88 14.80 -2.88
C VAL A 456 -4.34 14.41 -2.73
N LYS A 457 -4.61 13.34 -1.98
CA LYS A 457 -5.98 12.87 -1.71
C LYS A 457 -6.51 13.54 -0.43
N PRO A 458 -7.44 14.51 -0.51
CA PRO A 458 -7.88 15.28 0.65
C PRO A 458 -8.42 14.41 1.79
N GLN A 459 -9.11 13.32 1.49
CA GLN A 459 -9.62 12.39 2.48
C GLN A 459 -8.53 11.71 3.32
N ASN A 460 -7.36 11.45 2.74
CA ASN A 460 -6.24 10.86 3.46
C ASN A 460 -5.56 11.87 4.39
N GLU A 461 -5.41 13.11 3.93
CA GLU A 461 -4.86 14.21 4.71
C GLU A 461 -5.77 14.60 5.88
N LEU A 462 -7.08 14.72 5.62
CA LEU A 462 -8.07 14.99 6.66
C LEU A 462 -8.16 13.86 7.68
N PHE A 463 -8.15 12.60 7.23
CA PHE A 463 -8.10 11.45 8.13
C PHE A 463 -6.86 11.51 9.03
N THR A 464 -5.69 11.69 8.43
CA THR A 464 -4.42 11.82 9.16
C THR A 464 -4.46 12.95 10.19
N LYS A 465 -5.00 14.10 9.80
CA LYS A 465 -5.04 15.30 10.65
C LYS A 465 -6.03 15.20 11.79
N LEU A 466 -7.17 14.53 11.58
CA LEU A 466 -8.27 14.48 12.55
C LEU A 466 -8.28 13.21 13.39
N ILE A 467 -7.77 12.09 12.87
CA ILE A 467 -7.76 10.78 13.54
C ILE A 467 -6.36 10.38 14.00
N GLY A 468 -5.30 10.77 13.29
CA GLY A 468 -3.93 10.41 13.64
C GLY A 468 -3.52 9.03 13.11
N CYS A 469 -3.18 8.11 14.02
CA CYS A 469 -2.58 6.81 13.65
C CYS A 469 -3.56 5.77 13.11
N GLY A 470 -4.88 5.97 13.26
CA GLY A 470 -5.91 5.04 12.79
C GLY A 470 -5.97 3.69 13.50
N LYS A 471 -5.05 3.38 14.45
CA LYS A 471 -5.06 2.12 15.20
C LYS A 471 -6.31 1.99 16.07
N GLN A 472 -6.71 0.75 16.36
CA GLN A 472 -7.87 0.43 17.20
C GLN A 472 -7.50 -0.50 18.35
N CYS A 473 -8.19 -0.35 19.48
CA CYS A 473 -7.99 -1.18 20.66
C CYS A 473 -8.12 -2.67 20.31
N PRO A 474 -7.18 -3.53 20.74
CA PRO A 474 -7.16 -4.94 20.33
C PRO A 474 -8.39 -5.73 20.80
N PHE A 475 -9.10 -5.25 21.83
CA PHE A 475 -10.21 -5.96 22.44
C PHE A 475 -11.60 -5.46 22.02
N CYS A 476 -11.82 -4.15 21.93
CA CYS A 476 -13.14 -3.60 21.57
C CYS A 476 -13.13 -2.81 20.26
N LYS A 477 -11.98 -2.68 19.60
CA LYS A 477 -11.82 -1.91 18.36
C LYS A 477 -12.15 -0.41 18.49
N SER A 478 -12.19 0.17 19.69
CA SER A 478 -12.27 1.63 19.85
C SER A 478 -11.05 2.28 19.19
N PRO A 479 -11.22 3.36 18.41
CA PRO A 479 -10.09 4.02 17.75
C PRO A 479 -9.16 4.67 18.77
N CYS A 480 -7.88 4.77 18.41
CA CYS A 480 -6.88 5.48 19.20
C CYS A 480 -7.17 6.98 19.24
N GLU A 481 -6.97 7.58 20.41
CA GLU A 481 -7.14 9.01 20.66
C GLU A 481 -5.81 9.72 20.90
N ALA A 482 -4.68 9.00 20.82
CA ALA A 482 -3.37 9.63 20.88
C ALA A 482 -3.19 10.53 19.66
N GLY A 483 -3.02 11.84 19.92
CA GLY A 483 -2.90 12.83 18.87
C GLY A 483 -1.66 12.64 18.00
N GLY A 484 -1.77 12.95 16.70
CA GLY A 484 -0.70 12.81 15.72
C GLY A 484 -0.55 11.39 15.17
N GLN A 485 0.26 11.24 14.11
CA GLN A 485 0.51 9.93 13.48
C GLN A 485 1.47 9.05 14.27
N GLU A 486 2.52 9.66 14.84
CA GLU A 486 3.60 8.94 15.51
C GLU A 486 3.50 9.12 17.04
N HIS A 487 3.27 8.01 17.74
CA HIS A 487 3.29 7.95 19.20
C HIS A 487 3.60 6.53 19.68
N SER A 488 4.24 6.43 20.83
CA SER A 488 4.72 5.17 21.40
C SER A 488 3.66 4.37 22.15
N GLU A 489 2.60 5.02 22.65
CA GLU A 489 1.54 4.38 23.42
C GLU A 489 0.16 4.78 22.88
N HIS A 490 -0.67 3.78 22.58
CA HIS A 490 -2.04 3.89 22.08
C HIS A 490 -3.03 3.81 23.24
N PHE A 491 -4.04 4.67 23.23
CA PHE A 491 -5.11 4.61 24.22
C PHE A 491 -6.43 5.11 23.63
N ALA A 492 -7.53 4.72 24.28
CA ALA A 492 -8.85 5.31 24.07
C ALA A 492 -9.40 5.67 25.46
N SER A 493 -10.00 6.86 25.59
CA SER A 493 -10.64 7.25 26.84
C SER A 493 -11.90 6.44 27.10
N LEU A 494 -12.54 5.94 26.04
CA LEU A 494 -13.80 5.21 26.10
C LEU A 494 -13.71 3.89 25.38
N HIS A 495 -13.88 2.82 26.17
CA HIS A 495 -13.97 1.47 25.65
C HIS A 495 -15.43 1.05 25.49
N ARG A 496 -15.66 0.21 24.47
CA ARG A 496 -16.95 -0.42 24.20
C ARG A 496 -16.90 -1.91 24.51
N SER A 497 -18.06 -2.56 24.43
CA SER A 497 -18.18 -4.01 24.62
C SER A 497 -17.20 -4.77 23.73
N THR A 498 -16.56 -5.81 24.29
CA THR A 498 -15.62 -6.68 23.56
C THR A 498 -16.32 -7.56 22.52
N ALA A 499 -17.65 -7.73 22.60
CA ALA A 499 -18.46 -8.34 21.55
C ALA A 499 -18.20 -7.69 20.18
N LEU A 500 -18.08 -6.36 20.16
CA LEU A 500 -17.80 -5.60 18.92
C LEU A 500 -16.39 -5.86 18.40
N GLY A 501 -15.47 -6.30 19.26
CA GLY A 501 -14.13 -6.75 18.86
C GLY A 501 -14.02 -8.24 18.58
N ARG A 502 -15.15 -8.93 18.37
CA ARG A 502 -15.26 -10.37 18.05
C ARG A 502 -14.93 -11.32 19.21
N TYR A 503 -14.96 -10.84 20.45
CA TYR A 503 -14.73 -11.72 21.61
C TYR A 503 -16.01 -12.44 22.01
N SER A 504 -15.91 -13.76 22.13
CA SER A 504 -16.97 -14.66 22.57
C SER A 504 -16.46 -15.65 23.62
N CYS A 505 -17.38 -16.18 24.42
CA CYS A 505 -17.09 -17.23 25.39
C CYS A 505 -16.71 -18.51 24.65
N SER A 506 -15.58 -19.12 25.00
CA SER A 506 -15.09 -20.34 24.33
C SER A 506 -16.03 -21.53 24.45
N VAL A 507 -16.83 -21.58 25.52
CA VAL A 507 -17.74 -22.70 25.81
C VAL A 507 -19.11 -22.47 25.19
N SER A 508 -19.76 -21.35 25.51
CA SER A 508 -21.11 -21.07 25.02
C SER A 508 -21.14 -20.47 23.62
N LYS A 509 -19.98 -20.06 23.08
CA LYS A 509 -19.82 -19.28 21.84
C LYS A 509 -20.52 -17.92 21.85
N LYS A 510 -21.13 -17.50 22.96
CA LYS A 510 -21.85 -16.23 23.06
C LYS A 510 -20.90 -15.04 23.08
N LEU A 511 -21.24 -13.98 22.37
CA LEU A 511 -20.53 -12.71 22.41
C LEU A 511 -20.47 -12.11 23.83
N ILE A 512 -19.34 -11.51 24.20
CA ILE A 512 -19.06 -10.99 25.55
C ILE A 512 -19.43 -9.51 25.67
N THR A 513 -20.33 -9.15 26.59
CA THR A 513 -20.81 -7.76 26.76
C THR A 513 -19.89 -6.89 27.62
N ASP A 514 -18.93 -7.49 28.32
CA ASP A 514 -17.96 -6.79 29.17
C ASP A 514 -17.06 -5.84 28.36
N ILE A 515 -16.65 -4.74 28.99
CA ILE A 515 -15.75 -3.74 28.43
C ILE A 515 -14.29 -4.02 28.78
N CYS A 516 -13.37 -3.58 27.93
CA CYS A 516 -11.93 -3.82 28.10
C CYS A 516 -11.42 -3.31 29.45
N SER A 517 -11.86 -2.11 29.84
CA SER A 517 -11.44 -1.45 31.08
C SER A 517 -11.81 -2.21 32.35
N SER A 518 -12.95 -2.92 32.36
CA SER A 518 -13.34 -3.77 33.49
C SER A 518 -12.62 -5.12 33.43
N LEU A 519 -12.43 -5.69 32.23
CA LEU A 519 -11.77 -6.98 32.04
C LEU A 519 -10.30 -6.96 32.49
N VAL A 520 -9.55 -5.88 32.23
CA VAL A 520 -8.13 -5.77 32.62
C VAL A 520 -7.87 -5.69 34.12
N ILE A 521 -8.90 -5.43 34.94
CA ILE A 521 -8.80 -5.42 36.42
C ILE A 521 -9.55 -6.55 37.09
N THR A 522 -10.43 -7.25 36.37
CA THR A 522 -11.22 -8.33 36.97
C THR A 522 -10.33 -9.58 37.12
N PRO A 523 -10.20 -10.12 38.35
CA PRO A 523 -9.46 -11.37 38.56
C PRO A 523 -10.01 -12.51 37.69
N ASP A 524 -9.13 -13.39 37.25
CA ASP A 524 -9.46 -14.64 36.54
C ASP A 524 -10.19 -14.48 35.19
N ARG A 525 -10.31 -13.26 34.65
CA ARG A 525 -10.75 -13.05 33.27
C ARG A 525 -9.63 -13.35 32.30
N THR A 526 -9.94 -14.12 31.27
CA THR A 526 -9.00 -14.57 30.26
C THR A 526 -9.47 -14.25 28.85
N PHE A 527 -8.53 -14.05 27.94
CA PHE A 527 -8.76 -13.90 26.52
C PHE A 527 -7.86 -14.82 25.71
N ARG A 528 -8.21 -14.99 24.44
CA ARG A 528 -7.39 -15.59 23.40
C ARG A 528 -7.74 -14.93 22.07
N CYS A 529 -6.77 -14.74 21.20
CA CYS A 529 -6.96 -14.16 19.87
C CYS A 529 -5.85 -14.63 18.93
N ASP A 530 -5.90 -14.18 17.68
CA ASP A 530 -4.88 -14.51 16.68
C ASP A 530 -3.47 -14.14 17.16
N ALA A 531 -3.32 -12.98 17.80
CA ALA A 531 -2.03 -12.52 18.33
C ALA A 531 -1.46 -13.41 19.46
N THR A 532 -2.30 -14.24 20.10
CA THR A 532 -1.88 -15.21 21.12
C THR A 532 -1.76 -16.62 20.56
N ASN A 533 -1.81 -16.83 19.24
CA ASN A 533 -1.94 -18.15 18.63
C ASN A 533 -3.09 -18.98 19.24
N TRP A 534 -4.17 -18.29 19.62
CA TRP A 534 -5.33 -18.88 20.32
C TRP A 534 -5.05 -19.50 21.70
N GLU A 535 -3.87 -19.25 22.29
CA GLU A 535 -3.56 -19.58 23.67
C GLU A 535 -4.27 -18.62 24.65
N ILE A 536 -4.51 -19.12 25.87
CA ILE A 536 -5.26 -18.42 26.91
C ILE A 536 -4.32 -17.53 27.73
N TYR A 537 -4.62 -16.23 27.78
CA TYR A 537 -3.92 -15.24 28.59
C TYR A 537 -4.88 -14.51 29.52
N HIS A 538 -4.40 -14.01 30.65
CA HIS A 538 -5.22 -13.17 31.52
C HIS A 538 -5.29 -11.73 31.01
N TYR A 539 -6.47 -11.11 31.06
CA TYR A 539 -6.66 -9.72 30.62
C TYR A 539 -5.76 -8.74 31.37
N LYS A 540 -5.47 -8.96 32.66
CA LYS A 540 -4.55 -8.12 33.45
C LYS A 540 -3.11 -8.09 32.91
N ASP A 541 -2.73 -9.14 32.18
CA ASP A 541 -1.38 -9.34 31.63
C ASP A 541 -1.31 -8.98 30.13
N TYR A 542 -2.33 -8.29 29.60
CA TYR A 542 -2.44 -7.96 28.17
C TYR A 542 -1.23 -7.25 27.58
N LYS A 543 -0.47 -6.48 28.38
CA LYS A 543 0.74 -5.78 27.93
C LYS A 543 1.86 -6.72 27.46
N ALA A 544 1.83 -8.01 27.83
CA ALA A 544 2.75 -9.00 27.26
C ALA A 544 2.50 -9.23 25.76
N ILE A 545 1.24 -9.05 25.31
CA ILE A 545 0.81 -9.27 23.93
C ILE A 545 0.69 -7.94 23.17
N PHE A 546 0.17 -6.91 23.84
CA PHE A 546 -0.07 -5.58 23.28
C PHE A 546 0.68 -4.52 24.11
N PRO A 547 2.02 -4.47 24.03
CA PRO A 547 2.85 -3.61 24.87
C PRO A 547 2.65 -2.11 24.58
N ASP A 548 2.26 -1.78 23.35
CA ASP A 548 2.01 -0.42 22.88
C ASP A 548 0.60 0.08 23.23
N TRP A 549 -0.27 -0.73 23.81
CA TRP A 549 -1.61 -0.31 24.25
C TRP A 549 -1.69 -0.02 25.74
N LYS A 550 -2.39 1.05 26.08
CA LYS A 550 -2.79 1.41 27.43
C LYS A 550 -4.30 1.47 27.52
N ILE A 551 -4.83 0.51 28.26
CA ILE A 551 -6.24 0.40 28.60
C ILE A 551 -6.38 0.85 30.06
N PRO A 552 -6.80 2.10 30.31
CA PRO A 552 -6.98 2.57 31.66
C PRO A 552 -8.14 1.82 32.32
N PRO A 553 -8.00 1.40 33.59
CA PRO A 553 -9.13 0.95 34.38
C PRO A 553 -10.05 2.15 34.62
N ASP A 554 -11.14 2.19 33.89
CA ASP A 554 -12.13 3.26 34.00
C ASP A 554 -12.84 3.16 35.35
N GLY A 555 -13.10 4.31 35.97
CA GLY A 555 -13.91 4.42 37.18
C GLY A 555 -15.41 4.22 36.90
N ASN A 556 -15.82 4.32 35.63
CA ASN A 556 -17.18 4.04 35.18
C ASN A 556 -17.17 2.71 34.40
N LEU A 557 -17.50 1.61 35.09
CA LEU A 557 -17.38 0.23 34.59
C LEU A 557 -18.38 -0.15 33.48
N GLU A 558 -19.04 0.82 32.83
CA GLU A 558 -20.11 0.58 31.86
C GLU A 558 -19.78 1.14 30.48
N ALA A 559 -20.17 0.39 29.43
CA ALA A 559 -20.13 0.87 28.05
C ALA A 559 -21.02 2.12 27.85
N SER A 560 -20.71 2.95 26.84
CA SER A 560 -21.58 4.07 26.49
C SER A 560 -22.96 3.59 26.05
N ASP A 561 -24.00 4.36 26.38
CA ASP A 561 -25.38 4.02 25.99
C ASP A 561 -25.54 3.89 24.47
N TYR A 562 -24.74 4.63 23.69
CA TYR A 562 -24.62 4.46 22.25
C TYR A 562 -24.26 3.01 21.85
N TRP A 563 -23.12 2.48 22.32
CA TRP A 563 -22.68 1.15 21.91
C TRP A 563 -23.51 0.04 22.55
N LYS A 564 -24.11 0.28 23.72
CA LYS A 564 -25.12 -0.61 24.31
C LYS A 564 -26.34 -0.73 23.39
N TYR A 565 -26.89 0.40 22.93
CA TYR A 565 -28.02 0.44 21.99
C TYR A 565 -27.69 -0.29 20.68
N VAL A 566 -26.52 -0.03 20.08
CA VAL A 566 -26.08 -0.69 18.85
C VAL A 566 -25.97 -2.20 19.04
N LEU A 567 -25.37 -2.68 20.14
CA LEU A 567 -25.22 -4.10 20.39
C LEU A 567 -26.57 -4.79 20.67
N VAL A 568 -27.49 -4.14 21.40
CA VAL A 568 -28.85 -4.66 21.60
C VAL A 568 -29.55 -4.85 20.27
N LYS A 569 -29.44 -3.84 19.39
CA LYS A 569 -30.15 -3.79 18.13
C LYS A 569 -29.67 -4.84 17.13
N PHE A 570 -28.36 -4.96 16.97
CA PHE A 570 -27.74 -5.82 15.96
C PHE A 570 -27.08 -7.08 16.55
N ASN A 571 -27.58 -7.56 17.69
CA ASN A 571 -26.96 -8.66 18.43
C ASN A 571 -26.83 -9.93 17.60
N ASN A 572 -27.87 -10.26 16.83
CA ASN A 572 -27.89 -11.47 16.01
C ASN A 572 -27.00 -11.32 14.77
N GLU A 573 -27.03 -10.15 14.14
CA GLU A 573 -26.24 -9.83 12.96
C GLU A 573 -24.74 -9.82 13.27
N PHE A 574 -24.34 -9.26 14.42
CA PHE A 574 -22.95 -9.38 14.89
C PHE A 574 -22.56 -10.82 15.19
N ALA A 575 -23.46 -11.60 15.78
CA ALA A 575 -23.19 -13.01 16.07
C ALA A 575 -22.98 -13.81 14.77
N GLU A 576 -23.84 -13.62 13.78
CA GLU A 576 -23.71 -14.24 12.46
C GLU A 576 -22.41 -13.81 11.75
N ALA A 577 -22.14 -12.51 11.68
CA ALA A 577 -20.94 -11.97 11.03
C ALA A 577 -19.63 -12.45 11.68
N PHE A 578 -19.65 -12.78 12.97
CA PHE A 578 -18.49 -13.26 13.73
C PHE A 578 -18.48 -14.77 13.95
N ASN A 579 -19.41 -15.52 13.35
CA ASN A 579 -19.57 -16.97 13.55
C ASN A 579 -19.64 -17.36 15.04
N ALA A 580 -20.43 -16.59 15.79
CA ALA A 580 -20.65 -16.68 17.23
C ALA A 580 -22.14 -16.83 17.55
N GLU A 581 -22.46 -17.06 18.82
CA GLU A 581 -23.83 -17.01 19.32
C GLU A 581 -24.17 -15.60 19.85
N PRO A 582 -25.44 -15.16 19.80
CA PRO A 582 -25.85 -13.86 20.32
C PRO A 582 -25.43 -13.64 21.78
N ALA A 583 -25.06 -12.41 22.11
CA ALA A 583 -24.71 -12.03 23.48
C ALA A 583 -25.93 -12.16 24.42
N ASP A 584 -25.67 -12.50 25.68
CA ASP A 584 -26.66 -12.36 26.76
C ASP A 584 -26.77 -10.88 27.16
N ILE A 585 -27.67 -10.16 26.49
CA ILE A 585 -27.85 -8.72 26.68
C ILE A 585 -28.47 -8.43 28.06
N PRO A 586 -27.84 -7.57 28.90
CA PRO A 586 -28.43 -7.14 30.16
C PRO A 586 -29.80 -6.49 29.97
N VAL A 587 -30.77 -6.82 30.82
CA VAL A 587 -32.16 -6.30 30.73
C VAL A 587 -32.22 -4.77 30.75
N THR A 588 -31.26 -4.12 31.42
CA THR A 588 -31.15 -2.65 31.46
C THR A 588 -30.84 -2.05 30.09
N TRP A 589 -30.09 -2.74 29.22
CA TRP A 589 -29.71 -2.22 27.90
C TRP A 589 -30.90 -2.19 26.93
N ASN A 590 -31.84 -3.12 27.08
CA ASN A 590 -33.08 -3.15 26.29
C ASN A 590 -33.99 -1.93 26.53
N LYS A 591 -33.73 -1.14 27.58
CA LYS A 591 -34.48 0.07 27.91
C LYS A 591 -33.86 1.33 27.30
N ILE A 592 -32.68 1.24 26.71
CA ILE A 592 -31.98 2.38 26.12
C ILE A 592 -32.66 2.72 24.80
N THR A 593 -33.12 3.96 24.69
CA THR A 593 -33.75 4.48 23.47
C THR A 593 -32.72 5.04 22.50
N ARG A 594 -33.07 5.15 21.21
CA ARG A 594 -32.24 5.81 20.19
C ARG A 594 -31.86 7.25 20.59
N GLN A 595 -32.78 7.97 21.21
CA GLN A 595 -32.54 9.34 21.68
C GLN A 595 -31.49 9.36 22.80
N GLN A 596 -31.56 8.44 23.77
CA GLN A 596 -30.55 8.34 24.82
C GLN A 596 -29.18 7.94 24.26
N ALA A 597 -29.15 7.06 23.25
CA ALA A 597 -27.92 6.74 22.52
C ALA A 597 -27.31 7.98 21.86
N GLU A 598 -28.10 8.81 21.18
CA GLU A 598 -27.65 10.07 20.59
C GLU A 598 -27.18 11.08 21.66
N GLU A 599 -27.95 11.27 22.73
CA GLU A 599 -27.60 12.18 23.83
C GLU A 599 -26.28 11.79 24.50
N SER A 600 -26.01 10.48 24.63
CA SER A 600 -24.75 9.99 25.16
C SER A 600 -23.55 10.41 24.33
N LEU A 601 -23.70 10.62 23.00
CA LEU A 601 -22.63 11.13 22.15
C LEU A 601 -22.26 12.59 22.47
N ARG A 602 -23.22 13.40 22.95
CA ARG A 602 -23.02 14.85 23.23
C ARG A 602 -22.31 15.11 24.54
N VAL A 603 -22.46 14.23 25.52
CA VAL A 603 -21.77 14.33 26.83
C VAL A 603 -20.25 14.28 26.66
N PHE A 604 -19.76 13.59 25.62
CA PHE A 604 -18.33 13.49 25.29
C PHE A 604 -17.69 14.83 24.89
N GLN A 605 -18.44 15.77 24.31
CA GLN A 605 -17.91 17.11 23.98
C GLN A 605 -17.55 17.93 25.23
N HIS A 606 -18.16 17.64 26.39
CA HIS A 606 -18.04 18.47 27.61
C HIS A 606 -17.06 17.91 28.66
N GLN A 607 -16.81 16.60 28.69
CA GLN A 607 -16.00 15.98 29.75
C GLN A 607 -14.48 16.14 29.55
N VAL A 608 -14.00 16.36 28.32
CA VAL A 608 -12.55 16.45 28.00
C VAL A 608 -11.96 17.86 28.24
N ARG A 609 -12.79 18.88 28.56
CA ARG A 609 -12.31 20.25 28.87
C ARG A 609 -11.52 20.37 30.19
N LYS A 610 -11.33 19.28 30.94
CA LYS A 610 -10.57 19.27 32.20
C LYS A 610 -9.54 18.15 32.24
N THR A 611 -8.44 18.28 31.52
CA THR A 611 -7.16 17.65 31.91
C THR A 611 -5.98 18.56 31.54
N PRO A 612 -4.97 18.72 32.41
CA PRO A 612 -3.87 19.66 32.18
C PRO A 612 -2.88 19.15 31.14
N ARG A 613 -2.33 20.06 30.32
CA ARG A 613 -1.17 19.84 29.45
C ARG A 613 -0.02 19.23 30.25
N ILE A 614 0.39 18.01 29.88
CA ILE A 614 1.69 17.45 30.26
C ILE A 614 2.65 17.77 29.12
N VAL A 615 3.59 18.68 29.39
CA VAL A 615 4.78 18.89 28.57
C VAL A 615 5.79 17.84 29.03
N VAL A 616 6.10 16.85 28.18
CA VAL A 616 7.25 15.98 28.42
C VAL A 616 8.45 16.59 27.70
N THR A 617 9.40 17.04 28.51
CA THR A 617 10.72 17.49 28.11
C THR A 617 11.62 16.26 27.93
N GLU A 618 12.40 16.23 26.85
CA GLU A 618 13.42 15.21 26.59
C GLU A 618 14.44 15.15 27.74
N VAL A 619 14.73 13.95 28.22
CA VAL A 619 15.91 13.66 29.05
C VAL A 619 16.62 12.45 28.45
N HIS A 620 17.86 12.69 28.01
CA HIS A 620 18.77 11.69 27.45
C HIS A 620 19.31 10.70 28.51
N THR A 621 19.64 9.50 27.99
CA THR A 621 20.76 8.57 28.38
C THR A 621 20.64 7.63 29.59
N LEU A 622 20.75 6.30 29.31
CA LEU A 622 21.80 5.33 29.72
C LEU A 622 21.31 3.92 30.19
N ILE A 623 21.62 2.91 29.36
CA ILE A 623 22.18 1.55 29.61
C ILE A 623 21.82 0.84 30.93
N ASN A 624 21.25 -0.38 30.84
CA ASN A 624 21.80 -1.57 31.52
C ASN A 624 21.32 -2.92 30.94
N ILE A 625 22.27 -3.85 30.88
CA ILE A 625 22.24 -5.21 30.35
C ILE A 625 21.82 -6.18 31.46
N HIS A 626 20.93 -7.15 31.18
CA HIS A 626 20.86 -8.40 31.96
C HIS A 626 20.41 -9.60 31.10
N TYR A 627 21.31 -10.59 30.98
CA TYR A 627 21.02 -11.98 30.59
C TYR A 627 20.41 -12.74 31.79
N PRO A 628 19.65 -13.83 31.53
CA PRO A 628 19.85 -15.06 32.33
C PRO A 628 19.73 -16.33 31.43
N PRO A 629 19.77 -17.58 31.96
CA PRO A 629 20.89 -18.50 31.72
C PRO A 629 20.48 -19.78 30.95
N VAL A 630 21.48 -20.44 30.39
CA VAL A 630 21.40 -21.82 29.91
C VAL A 630 21.30 -22.76 31.11
N ASN A 631 20.42 -23.77 31.03
CA ASN A 631 20.54 -25.01 31.78
C ASN A 631 20.17 -26.20 30.89
N ILE A 632 21.22 -26.96 30.56
CA ILE A 632 21.35 -28.38 30.15
C ILE A 632 20.50 -28.84 28.96
#